data_AF-A0A0S7CXY7-F1
#
_entry.id   AF-A0A0S7CXY7-F1
#
_cell.length_a   1.000
_cell.length_b   1.000
_cell.length_c   1.000
_cell.angle_alpha   90.00
_cell.angle_beta   90.00
_cell.angle_gamma   90.00
#
_symmetry.space_group_name_H-M   'P 1'
#
loop_
_entity.id
_entity.type
_entity.pdbx_description
1 polymer ?
#
loop_
_entity_poly.entity_id
_entity_poly.type
_entity_poly.pdbx_seq_one_letter_code
_entity_poly.pdbx_strand_id
1 'polypeptide(L)'
;MTVHQIFSDTDPEDTIGVVNFSLQGYDAGLVAAYLAAEHGIGLRDGRFCAHPLLKRLGLPSGSLRASFGVGSRLEDATRLIAGIQALKSNGLGWDYVVDAGRWVPANDHRSYPEWAPNTPGTAGAAPCSID
;
A
#
# COMPACT_ATOMS: atom_id res chain seq x y z
N MET A 1 9.55 -8.48 5.47
CA MET A 1 8.38 -8.43 4.58
C MET A 1 7.78 -9.81 4.62
N THR A 2 6.47 -9.90 4.83
CA THR A 2 5.74 -11.15 4.85
C THR A 2 4.71 -11.09 3.74
N VAL A 3 4.78 -12.03 2.80
CA VAL A 3 3.75 -12.23 1.78
C VAL A 3 2.68 -13.13 2.40
N HIS A 4 1.42 -12.72 2.31
CA HIS A 4 0.30 -13.42 2.93
C HIS A 4 -0.32 -14.40 1.95
N GLN A 5 -0.42 -15.66 2.36
CA GLN A 5 -1.06 -16.73 1.62
C GLN A 5 -2.08 -17.42 2.51
N ILE A 6 -3.25 -17.74 1.95
CA ILE A 6 -4.31 -18.46 2.65
C ILE A 6 -4.13 -19.97 2.49
N PHE A 7 -3.78 -20.40 1.27
CA PHE A 7 -3.59 -21.79 0.91
C PHE A 7 -2.11 -22.03 0.65
N SER A 8 -1.52 -22.99 1.36
CA SER A 8 -0.09 -23.29 1.29
C SER A 8 0.31 -24.14 0.08
N ASP A 9 -0.67 -24.77 -0.56
CA ASP A 9 -0.55 -25.69 -1.69
C ASP A 9 -0.89 -25.02 -3.04
N THR A 10 -1.03 -23.70 -3.07
CA THR A 10 -1.31 -22.95 -4.30
C THR A 10 -0.14 -23.01 -5.27
N ASP A 11 -0.41 -23.46 -6.50
CA ASP A 11 0.51 -23.32 -7.63
C ASP A 11 0.59 -21.84 -8.03
N PRO A 12 1.80 -21.22 -8.09
CA PRO A 12 1.96 -19.86 -8.56
C PRO A 12 1.35 -19.58 -9.94
N GLU A 13 1.33 -20.58 -10.84
CA GLU A 13 0.75 -20.44 -12.18
C GLU A 13 -0.79 -20.33 -12.17
N ASP A 14 -1.45 -20.82 -11.11
CA ASP A 14 -2.91 -20.77 -10.91
C ASP A 14 -3.37 -19.54 -10.12
N THR A 15 -2.49 -18.55 -9.91
CA THR A 15 -2.82 -17.32 -9.16
C THR A 15 -3.13 -16.14 -10.06
N ILE A 16 -4.00 -15.24 -9.59
CA ILE A 16 -4.16 -13.92 -10.19
C ILE A 16 -2.94 -13.05 -9.86
N GLY A 17 -2.70 -12.01 -10.66
CA GLY A 17 -1.62 -11.04 -10.47
C GLY A 17 -1.80 -10.11 -9.26
N VAL A 18 -2.12 -10.63 -8.08
CA VAL A 18 -2.36 -9.88 -6.86
C VAL A 18 -1.49 -10.45 -5.74
N VAL A 19 -0.68 -9.57 -5.14
CA VAL A 19 0.20 -9.93 -4.02
C VAL A 19 -0.19 -9.11 -2.80
N ASN A 20 -0.61 -9.79 -1.74
CA ASN A 20 -0.88 -9.18 -0.44
C ASN A 20 0.31 -9.37 0.48
N PHE A 21 0.79 -8.31 1.12
CA PHE A 21 1.98 -8.38 1.97
C PHE A 21 1.97 -7.32 3.08
N SER A 22 2.82 -7.52 4.08
CA SER A 22 3.09 -6.56 5.15
C SER A 22 4.58 -6.38 5.38
N LEU A 23 4.95 -5.20 5.90
CA LEU A 23 6.31 -4.88 6.31
C LEU A 23 6.34 -4.73 7.83
N GLN A 24 7.07 -5.63 8.50
CA GLN A 24 7.23 -5.58 9.94
C GLN A 24 7.81 -4.22 10.36
N GLY A 25 7.22 -3.62 11.39
CA GLY A 25 7.63 -2.31 11.90
C GLY A 25 7.04 -1.11 11.16
N TYR A 26 6.25 -1.34 10.10
CA TYR A 26 5.64 -0.26 9.32
C TYR A 26 4.13 -0.39 9.24
N ASP A 27 3.45 0.75 9.36
CA ASP A 27 2.03 0.86 9.02
C ASP A 27 1.83 0.73 7.50
N ALA A 28 0.77 0.04 7.07
CA ALA A 28 0.52 -0.19 5.65
C ALA A 28 0.26 1.12 4.89
N GLY A 29 -0.46 2.06 5.49
CA GLY A 29 -0.71 3.36 4.89
C GLY A 29 0.56 4.18 4.73
N LEU A 30 1.47 4.11 5.71
CA LEU A 30 2.77 4.79 5.65
C LEU A 30 3.62 4.27 4.49
N VAL A 31 3.72 2.95 4.33
CA VAL A 31 4.48 2.35 3.22
C VAL A 31 3.87 2.74 1.87
N ALA A 32 2.55 2.72 1.75
CA ALA A 32 1.87 3.11 0.53
C ALA A 32 2.12 4.59 0.18
N ALA A 33 2.06 5.48 1.18
CA ALA A 33 2.38 6.90 1.03
C ALA A 33 3.84 7.11 0.60
N TYR A 34 4.78 6.39 1.24
CA TYR A 34 6.20 6.42 0.91
C TYR A 34 6.47 5.97 -0.53
N LEU A 35 5.95 4.82 -0.94
CA LEU A 35 6.15 4.30 -2.30
C LEU A 35 5.54 5.22 -3.35
N ALA A 36 4.39 5.84 -3.07
CA ALA A 36 3.77 6.79 -3.98
C ALA A 36 4.58 8.09 -4.07
N ALA A 37 5.00 8.65 -2.93
CA ALA A 37 5.65 9.96 -2.88
C ALA A 37 7.10 9.92 -3.39
N GLU A 38 7.89 8.93 -2.98
CA GLU A 38 9.33 8.87 -3.23
C GLU A 38 9.71 8.00 -4.44
N HIS A 39 8.86 7.03 -4.82
CA HIS A 39 9.16 6.09 -5.91
C HIS A 39 8.16 6.14 -7.07
N GLY A 40 7.06 6.90 -6.94
CA GLY A 40 6.00 6.97 -7.96
C GLY A 40 5.21 5.66 -8.13
N ILE A 41 5.12 4.85 -7.08
CA ILE A 41 4.49 3.52 -7.11
C ILE A 41 3.18 3.53 -6.33
N GLY A 42 2.07 3.33 -7.05
CA GLY A 42 0.73 3.27 -6.46
C GLY A 42 0.36 1.86 -6.02
N LEU A 43 0.05 1.70 -4.73
CA LEU A 43 -0.48 0.47 -4.14
C LEU A 43 -1.85 0.74 -3.49
N ARG A 44 -2.52 -0.34 -3.06
CA ARG A 44 -3.66 -0.23 -2.14
C ARG A 44 -3.27 -0.69 -0.74
N ASP A 45 -3.46 0.16 0.25
CA ASP A 45 -3.44 -0.20 1.66
C ASP A 45 -4.87 -0.40 2.21
N GLY A 46 -4.99 -1.16 3.30
CA GLY A 46 -6.23 -1.35 4.05
C GLY A 46 -6.70 -2.80 4.12
N ARG A 47 -8.02 -3.00 4.25
CA ARG A 47 -8.64 -4.32 4.53
C ARG A 47 -9.34 -4.95 3.33
N PHE A 48 -9.36 -4.28 2.18
CA PHE A 48 -9.87 -4.77 0.88
C PHE A 48 -11.30 -5.33 0.92
N CYS A 49 -12.19 -4.76 1.74
CA CYS A 49 -13.53 -5.30 2.02
C CYS A 49 -13.53 -6.70 2.67
N ALA A 50 -12.36 -7.27 3.00
CA ALA A 50 -12.18 -8.58 3.60
C ALA A 50 -11.88 -8.48 5.11
N HIS A 51 -12.56 -7.58 5.81
CA HIS A 51 -12.35 -7.28 7.23
C HIS A 51 -12.25 -8.52 8.14
N PRO A 52 -13.18 -9.51 8.04
CA PRO A 52 -13.11 -10.67 8.91
C PRO A 52 -11.86 -11.54 8.66
N LEU A 53 -11.45 -11.67 7.40
CA LEU A 53 -10.27 -12.42 7.01
C LEU A 53 -8.99 -11.77 7.56
N LEU A 54 -8.82 -10.46 7.34
CA LEU A 54 -7.63 -9.74 7.82
C LEU A 54 -7.54 -9.79 9.34
N LYS A 55 -8.66 -9.72 10.06
CA LYS A 55 -8.70 -9.92 11.52
C LYS A 55 -8.22 -11.32 11.92
N ARG A 56 -8.66 -12.37 11.22
CA ARG A 56 -8.22 -13.76 11.47
C ARG A 56 -6.75 -14.00 11.15
N LEU A 57 -6.21 -13.28 10.16
CA LEU A 57 -4.79 -13.32 9.80
C LEU A 57 -3.89 -12.46 10.73
N GLY A 58 -4.45 -11.83 11.78
CA GLY A 58 -3.69 -10.99 12.71
C GLY A 58 -3.32 -9.61 12.13
N LEU A 59 -4.05 -9.14 11.12
CA LEU A 59 -3.82 -7.89 10.40
C LEU A 59 -5.02 -6.93 10.57
N PRO A 60 -5.45 -6.59 11.81
CA PRO A 60 -6.67 -5.81 12.03
C PRO A 60 -6.60 -4.39 11.47
N SER A 61 -5.41 -3.82 11.29
CA SER A 61 -5.20 -2.51 10.66
C SER A 61 -5.13 -2.58 9.12
N GLY A 62 -5.12 -3.78 8.55
CA GLY A 62 -4.97 -4.00 7.11
C GLY A 62 -3.55 -4.40 6.69
N SER A 63 -3.35 -4.46 5.38
CA SER A 63 -2.06 -4.80 4.75
C SER A 63 -1.90 -4.03 3.42
N LEU A 64 -0.83 -4.31 2.69
CA LEU A 64 -0.56 -3.76 1.37
C LEU A 64 -0.94 -4.76 0.28
N ARG A 65 -1.52 -4.27 -0.81
CA ARG A 65 -1.81 -5.06 -1.99
C ARG A 65 -1.21 -4.42 -3.24
N ALA A 66 -0.30 -5.15 -3.88
CA ALA A 66 0.12 -4.89 -5.24
C ALA A 66 -0.79 -5.67 -6.19
N SER A 67 -1.28 -5.02 -7.24
CA SER A 67 -2.14 -5.64 -8.25
C SER A 67 -1.60 -5.31 -9.63
N PHE A 68 -1.29 -6.34 -10.39
CA PHE A 68 -0.75 -6.28 -11.73
C PHE A 68 -1.85 -6.62 -12.74
N GLY A 69 -1.89 -5.87 -13.83
CA GLY A 69 -2.85 -6.05 -14.92
C GLY A 69 -2.15 -6.22 -16.26
N VAL A 70 -2.93 -6.23 -17.35
CA VAL A 70 -2.42 -6.44 -18.72
C VAL A 70 -1.34 -5.45 -19.15
N GLY A 71 -1.36 -4.23 -18.59
CA GLY A 71 -0.37 -3.18 -18.89
C GLY A 71 0.89 -3.23 -18.01
N SER A 72 0.90 -4.05 -16.96
CA SER A 72 2.03 -4.14 -16.04
C SER A 72 3.19 -4.88 -16.68
N ARG A 73 4.41 -4.46 -16.34
CA ARG A 73 5.64 -5.08 -16.83
C ARG A 73 6.51 -5.58 -15.68
N LEU A 74 7.49 -6.42 -16.00
CA LEU A 74 8.44 -6.94 -15.02
C LEU A 74 9.22 -5.80 -14.34
N GLU A 75 9.48 -4.72 -15.06
CA GLU A 75 10.16 -3.53 -14.53
C GLU A 75 9.34 -2.86 -13.42
N ASP A 76 8.01 -2.91 -13.47
CA ASP A 76 7.14 -2.35 -12.42
C ASP A 76 7.27 -3.14 -11.12
N ALA A 77 7.27 -4.48 -11.21
CA ALA A 77 7.52 -5.35 -10.07
C ALA A 77 8.93 -5.16 -9.51
N THR A 78 9.93 -4.99 -10.39
CA THR A 78 11.32 -4.73 -10.00
C THR A 78 11.46 -3.41 -9.24
N ARG A 79 10.81 -2.33 -9.73
CA ARG A 79 10.77 -1.03 -9.06
C ARG A 79 10.11 -1.10 -7.70
N LEU A 80 9.01 -1.85 -7.57
CA LEU A 80 8.35 -2.08 -6.28
C LEU A 80 9.30 -2.74 -5.28
N ILE A 81 9.98 -3.81 -5.70
CA ILE A 81 10.92 -4.53 -4.83
C ILE A 81 12.08 -3.60 -4.43
N ALA A 82 12.63 -2.83 -5.36
CA ALA A 82 13.70 -1.87 -5.10
C ALA A 82 13.27 -0.78 -4.10
N GLY A 83 12.07 -0.21 -4.26
CA GLY A 83 11.53 0.79 -3.33
C GLY A 83 11.33 0.25 -1.91
N ILE A 84 10.85 -1.00 -1.78
CA ILE A 84 10.72 -1.69 -0.49
C ILE A 84 12.09 -1.97 0.14
N GLN A 85 13.08 -2.38 -0.66
CA GLN A 85 14.44 -2.60 -0.18
C GLN A 85 15.08 -1.30 0.31
N ALA A 86 14.90 -0.20 -0.44
CA ALA A 86 15.36 1.12 -0.03
C ALA A 86 14.75 1.54 1.31
N LEU A 87 13.45 1.34 1.51
CA LEU A 87 12.77 1.63 2.78
C LEU A 87 13.40 0.85 3.94
N LYS A 88 13.64 -0.44 3.74
CA LYS A 88 14.21 -1.31 4.78
C LYS A 88 15.66 -0.97 5.14
N SER A 89 16.44 -0.53 4.16
CA SER A 89 17.87 -0.26 4.34
C SER A 89 18.15 1.17 4.82
N ASN A 90 17.42 2.14 4.28
CA ASN A 90 17.71 3.57 4.45
C ASN A 90 16.66 4.28 5.30
N GLY A 91 15.49 3.67 5.51
CA GLY A 91 14.35 4.32 6.15
C GLY A 91 13.57 5.23 5.18
N LEU A 92 12.75 6.10 5.76
CA LEU A 92 11.97 7.10 5.03
C LEU A 92 12.89 8.24 4.59
N GLY A 93 12.77 8.70 3.34
CA GLY A 93 13.50 9.87 2.87
C GLY A 93 12.88 11.18 3.33
N TRP A 94 11.55 11.20 3.49
CA TRP A 94 10.77 12.36 3.94
C TRP A 94 10.09 12.11 5.29
N ASP A 95 9.66 13.19 5.93
CA ASP A 95 8.76 13.11 7.08
C ASP A 95 7.33 12.86 6.62
N TYR A 96 6.60 12.04 7.37
CA TYR A 96 5.21 11.69 7.09
C TYR A 96 4.33 11.98 8.31
N VAL A 97 3.12 12.44 8.05
CA VAL A 97 2.10 12.70 9.07
C VAL A 97 0.79 12.05 8.67
N VAL A 98 -0.06 11.79 9.65
CA VAL A 98 -1.44 11.39 9.40
C VAL A 98 -2.29 12.65 9.26
N ASP A 99 -2.78 12.92 8.07
CA ASP A 99 -3.74 13.99 7.77
C ASP A 99 -5.10 13.37 7.38
N ALA A 100 -6.17 13.80 8.05
CA ALA A 100 -7.53 13.27 7.87
C ALA A 100 -7.62 11.73 7.82
N GLY A 101 -6.83 11.04 8.65
CA GLY A 101 -6.81 9.56 8.73
C GLY A 101 -5.96 8.87 7.65
N ARG A 102 -5.16 9.61 6.88
CA ARG A 102 -4.26 9.07 5.86
C ARG A 102 -2.82 9.52 6.08
N TRP A 103 -1.87 8.63 5.82
CA TRP A 103 -0.46 9.03 5.72
C TRP A 103 -0.22 9.89 4.48
N VAL A 104 0.39 11.04 4.69
CA VAL A 104 0.82 11.98 3.64
C VAL A 104 2.22 12.50 3.97
N PRO A 105 3.03 12.89 2.97
CA PRO A 105 4.29 13.58 3.25
C PRO A 105 4.02 14.91 3.96
N ALA A 106 4.76 15.19 5.03
CA ALA A 106 4.64 16.43 5.81
C ALA A 106 5.11 17.66 5.02
N ASN A 107 6.09 17.48 4.14
CA ASN A 107 6.75 18.54 3.39
C ASN A 107 6.60 18.34 1.87
N ASP A 108 5.37 18.10 1.40
CA ASP A 108 5.12 17.97 -0.03
C ASP A 108 5.05 19.34 -0.72
N HIS A 109 6.12 19.69 -1.45
CA HIS A 109 6.21 20.95 -2.21
C HIS A 109 5.73 20.82 -3.66
N ARG A 110 5.17 19.66 -4.06
CA ARG A 110 4.71 19.46 -5.44
C ARG A 110 3.45 20.29 -5.69
N SER A 111 3.43 20.99 -6.82
CA SER A 111 2.23 21.66 -7.30
C SER A 111 1.28 20.65 -7.93
N TYR A 112 0.04 20.64 -7.45
CA TYR A 112 -1.02 19.86 -8.07
C TYR A 112 -1.52 20.56 -9.34
N PRO A 113 -1.82 19.81 -10.41
CA PRO A 113 -2.44 20.41 -11.59
C PRO A 113 -3.86 20.88 -11.24
N GLU A 114 -4.32 21.96 -11.89
CA GLU A 114 -5.65 22.55 -11.63
C GLU A 114 -6.81 21.55 -11.76
N TRP A 115 -6.68 20.56 -12.66
CA TRP A 115 -7.69 19.55 -12.92
C TRP A 115 -7.69 18.38 -11.91
N ALA A 116 -6.66 18.26 -11.06
CA ALA A 116 -6.59 17.27 -9.98
C ALA A 116 -5.93 17.89 -8.73
N PRO A 117 -6.63 18.83 -8.07
CA PRO A 117 -6.13 19.42 -6.83
C PRO A 117 -6.01 18.36 -5.73
N ASN A 118 -5.15 18.59 -4.75
CA ASN A 118 -5.14 17.78 -3.54
C ASN A 118 -6.48 17.97 -2.83
N THR A 119 -7.25 16.89 -2.70
CA THR A 119 -8.52 16.88 -1.95
C THR A 119 -8.29 16.17 -0.61
N PRO A 120 -8.18 16.92 0.50
CA PRO A 120 -8.11 16.33 1.83
C PRO A 120 -9.37 15.48 2.10
N GLY A 121 -9.20 14.33 2.75
CA GLY A 121 -10.32 13.58 3.33
C GLY A 121 -11.20 12.75 2.40
N THR A 122 -11.03 12.74 1.07
CA THR A 122 -11.82 11.87 0.17
C THR A 122 -11.22 10.47 0.03
N ALA A 123 -10.76 9.88 1.13
CA ALA A 123 -10.31 8.51 1.12
C ALA A 123 -11.40 7.63 0.50
N GLY A 124 -11.06 6.80 -0.47
CA GLY A 124 -11.89 5.68 -0.93
C GLY A 124 -12.10 4.61 0.15
N ALA A 125 -12.11 5.00 1.42
CA ALA A 125 -12.62 4.27 2.56
C ALA A 125 -14.06 4.74 2.77
N ALA A 126 -15.02 3.92 2.33
CA ALA A 126 -16.34 4.04 2.89
C ALA A 126 -16.22 3.83 4.41
N PRO A 127 -16.80 4.71 5.25
CA PRO A 127 -16.78 4.50 6.70
C PRO A 127 -17.35 3.10 6.96
N CYS A 128 -16.55 2.26 7.63
CA CYS A 128 -17.06 0.98 8.11
C CYS A 128 -18.04 1.32 9.23
N SER A 129 -19.32 1.00 9.05
CA SER A 129 -20.26 1.05 10.16
C SER A 129 -19.75 0.10 11.25
N ILE A 130 -19.73 0.61 12.47
CA ILE A 130 -19.43 -0.14 13.69
C ILE A 130 -20.72 -0.86 14.07
N ASP A 131 -21.03 -1.93 13.33
CA ASP A 131 -22.02 -2.94 13.73
C ASP A 131 -21.29 -4.26 14.04
#